data_AF-A0A5B9FBH9-F1
#
_entry.id   AF-A0A5B9FBH9-F1
#
_cell.length_a   1.000
_cell.length_b   1.000
_cell.length_c   1.000
_cell.angle_alpha   90.00
_cell.angle_beta   90.00
_cell.angle_gamma   90.00
#
_symmetry.space_group_name_H-M   'P 1'
#
loop_
_entity.id
_entity.type
_entity.pdbx_description
1 polymer ?
#
loop_
_entity_poly.entity_id
_entity_poly.type
_entity_poly.pdbx_seq_one_letter_code
_entity_poly.pdbx_strand_id
1 'polypeptide(L)'
;MCSLCGVIGGNEHWTDAVARPGVYTRNVESFDRRRERARRVSAANRVLSAFGMSLSDWQGSSFLLATRTGKNEIIEDLGHLWPAAERLSGRACDPLDPVLIDRLEEGRHG
;
A
#
# COMPACT_ATOMS: atom_id res chain seq x y z
N MET A 1 -18.21 9.36 4.01
CA MET A 1 -18.11 8.70 2.70
C MET A 1 -19.51 8.21 2.34
N CYS A 2 -20.15 8.79 1.32
CA CYS A 2 -21.51 8.41 0.92
C CYS A 2 -21.50 7.04 0.23
N SER A 3 -22.60 6.29 0.38
CA SER A 3 -22.76 4.91 -0.10
C SER A 3 -22.50 4.72 -1.60
N LEU A 4 -22.57 5.79 -2.40
CA LEU A 4 -22.42 5.75 -3.85
C LEU A 4 -20.96 5.53 -4.31
N CYS A 5 -19.97 6.08 -3.57
CA CYS A 5 -18.56 5.93 -3.95
C CYS A 5 -18.06 4.49 -3.83
N GLY A 6 -18.68 3.67 -2.97
CA GLY A 6 -18.34 2.24 -2.82
C GLY A 6 -18.98 1.32 -3.85
N VAL A 7 -19.99 1.77 -4.59
CA VAL A 7 -20.72 0.96 -5.59
C VAL A 7 -20.18 1.17 -7.01
N ILE A 8 -19.68 2.37 -7.32
CA ILE A 8 -19.19 2.72 -8.67
C ILE A 8 -17.65 2.74 -8.74
N GLY A 9 -16.96 3.02 -7.62
CA GLY A 9 -15.50 3.12 -7.55
C GLY A 9 -14.80 1.83 -7.16
N GLY A 10 -15.36 0.67 -7.52
CA GLY A 10 -14.74 -0.62 -7.27
C GLY A 10 -13.50 -0.80 -8.13
N ASN A 11 -12.40 -0.13 -7.77
CA ASN A 11 -11.10 -0.46 -8.32
C ASN A 11 -10.86 -1.94 -8.01
N GLU A 12 -10.97 -2.77 -9.04
CA GLU A 12 -10.87 -4.23 -8.99
C GLU A 12 -9.42 -4.69 -8.77
N HIS A 13 -8.68 -3.95 -7.95
CA HIS A 13 -7.35 -4.38 -7.55
C HIS A 13 -7.52 -5.55 -6.59
N TRP A 14 -6.82 -6.66 -6.85
CA TRP A 14 -6.90 -7.91 -6.10
C TRP A 14 -6.69 -7.74 -4.58
N THR A 15 -6.02 -6.67 -4.17
CA THR A 15 -5.90 -6.31 -2.76
C THR A 15 -7.22 -5.76 -2.21
N ASP A 16 -7.98 -4.93 -2.92
CA ASP A 16 -9.20 -4.28 -2.40
C ASP A 16 -10.48 -5.10 -2.63
N ALA A 17 -10.38 -6.43 -2.64
CA ALA A 17 -11.50 -7.34 -2.90
C ALA A 17 -12.69 -7.08 -1.95
N VAL A 18 -13.70 -6.40 -2.48
CA VAL A 18 -15.00 -6.17 -1.85
C VAL A 18 -15.71 -7.52 -1.70
N ALA A 19 -16.53 -7.66 -0.65
CA ALA A 19 -17.37 -8.85 -0.46
C ALA A 19 -18.24 -9.12 -1.71
N ARG A 20 -18.03 -10.28 -2.32
CA ARG A 20 -18.82 -10.80 -3.45
C ARG A 20 -19.51 -12.09 -3.00
N PRO A 21 -20.79 -12.31 -3.32
CA PRO A 21 -21.46 -13.57 -3.02
C PRO A 21 -20.67 -14.77 -3.55
N GLY A 22 -20.44 -15.79 -2.71
CA GLY A 22 -19.69 -17.00 -3.09
C GLY A 22 -18.16 -16.86 -3.08
N VAL A 23 -17.60 -15.68 -2.78
CA VAL A 23 -16.15 -15.47 -2.63
C VAL A 23 -15.83 -15.27 -1.14
N TYR A 24 -14.93 -16.10 -0.60
CA TYR A 24 -14.43 -15.87 0.76
C TYR A 24 -13.70 -14.53 0.81
N THR A 25 -14.27 -13.58 1.54
CA THR A 25 -13.57 -12.35 1.92
C THR A 25 -13.56 -12.23 3.44
N ARG A 26 -12.41 -11.84 3.98
CA ARG A 26 -12.30 -11.46 5.40
C ARG A 26 -12.82 -10.03 5.64
N ASN A 27 -13.09 -9.28 4.58
CA ASN A 27 -13.38 -7.85 4.62
C ASN A 27 -14.87 -7.55 4.32
N VAL A 28 -15.77 -8.23 5.05
CA VAL A 28 -17.22 -8.10 4.86
C VAL A 28 -17.69 -6.74 5.35
N GLU A 29 -17.14 -6.27 6.47
CA GLU A 29 -17.49 -4.99 7.07
C GLU A 29 -16.55 -3.85 6.66
N SER A 30 -17.06 -2.62 6.71
CA SER A 30 -16.27 -1.41 6.43
C SER A 30 -15.08 -1.23 7.39
N PHE A 31 -15.22 -1.67 8.63
CA PHE A 31 -14.16 -1.64 9.64
C PHE A 31 -13.03 -2.61 9.29
N ASP A 32 -13.37 -3.84 8.89
CA ASP A 32 -12.39 -4.86 8.48
C ASP A 32 -11.58 -4.40 7.27
N ARG A 33 -12.23 -3.76 6.28
CA ARG A 33 -11.56 -3.15 5.14
C ARG A 33 -10.52 -2.11 5.56
N ARG A 34 -10.90 -1.17 6.43
CA ARG A 34 -9.97 -0.13 6.93
C ARG A 34 -8.80 -0.74 7.68
N ARG A 35 -9.05 -1.74 8.52
CA ARG A 35 -8.01 -2.43 9.28
C ARG A 35 -7.04 -3.18 8.36
N GLU A 36 -7.55 -3.84 7.34
CA GLU A 36 -6.73 -4.54 6.36
C GLU A 36 -5.89 -3.57 5.51
N ARG A 37 -6.47 -2.43 5.08
CA ARG A 37 -5.72 -1.36 4.42
C ARG A 37 -4.59 -0.82 5.31
N ALA A 38 -4.87 -0.57 6.60
CA ALA A 38 -3.86 -0.12 7.55
C ALA A 38 -2.73 -1.15 7.73
N ARG A 39 -3.04 -2.46 7.75
CA ARG A 39 -2.03 -3.53 7.79
C ARG A 39 -1.14 -3.53 6.57
N ARG A 40 -1.71 -3.35 5.38
CA ARG A 40 -0.93 -3.27 4.13
C ARG A 40 -0.03 -2.06 4.10
N VAL A 41 -0.53 -0.90 4.52
CA VAL A 41 0.28 0.31 4.69
C VAL A 41 1.44 0.05 5.64
N SER A 42 1.18 -0.58 6.79
CA SER A 42 2.24 -0.94 7.75
C SER A 42 3.27 -1.90 7.14
N ALA A 43 2.82 -2.92 6.39
CA ALA A 43 3.71 -3.87 5.72
C ALA A 43 4.57 -3.18 4.64
N ALA A 44 3.97 -2.37 3.77
CA ALA A 44 4.68 -1.62 2.74
C ALA A 44 5.71 -0.67 3.36
N ASN A 45 5.37 0.00 4.47
CA ASN A 45 6.27 0.93 5.15
C ASN A 45 7.51 0.28 5.74
N ARG A 46 7.47 -1.01 6.10
CA ARG A 46 8.68 -1.73 6.52
C ARG A 46 9.73 -1.71 5.41
N VAL A 47 9.30 -1.96 4.18
CA VAL A 47 10.19 -1.98 3.01
C VAL A 47 10.53 -0.56 2.54
N LEU A 48 9.54 0.33 2.41
CA LEU A 48 9.73 1.71 1.94
C LEU A 48 10.67 2.53 2.84
N SER A 49 10.75 2.19 4.13
CA SER A 49 11.66 2.84 5.07
C SER A 49 13.12 2.75 4.62
N ALA A 50 13.54 1.63 4.05
CA ALA A 50 14.89 1.43 3.49
C ALA A 50 15.14 2.32 2.27
N PHE A 51 14.08 2.73 1.57
CA PHE A 51 14.16 3.63 0.44
C PHE A 51 14.04 5.11 0.80
N GLY A 52 13.84 5.44 2.07
CA GLY A 52 13.64 6.82 2.48
C GLY A 52 12.20 7.33 2.30
N MET A 53 11.23 6.42 2.11
CA MET A 53 9.86 6.74 1.74
C MET A 53 8.84 6.23 2.77
N SER A 54 7.62 6.77 2.73
CA SER A 54 6.48 6.30 3.51
C SER A 54 5.20 6.34 2.69
N LEU A 55 4.30 5.43 3.02
CA LEU A 55 2.97 5.30 2.47
C LEU A 55 1.95 5.58 3.57
N SER A 56 0.88 6.29 3.24
CA SER A 56 -0.29 6.48 4.11
C SER A 56 -1.58 6.25 3.34
N ASP A 57 -2.63 5.81 4.04
CA ASP A 57 -3.97 5.71 3.43
C ASP A 57 -4.51 7.11 3.12
N TRP A 58 -5.02 7.29 1.90
CA TRP A 58 -5.62 8.54 1.45
C TRP A 58 -7.11 8.32 1.17
N GLN A 59 -7.94 8.92 2.03
CA GLN A 59 -9.40 8.90 1.93
C GLN A 59 -10.04 7.51 1.79
N GLY A 60 -9.35 6.43 2.19
CA GLY A 60 -9.86 5.07 2.14
C GLY A 60 -10.02 4.47 0.74
N SER A 61 -9.53 5.13 -0.32
CA SER A 61 -9.63 4.66 -1.71
C SER A 61 -8.32 4.73 -2.49
N SER A 62 -7.32 5.44 -1.97
CA SER A 62 -6.01 5.61 -2.62
C SER A 62 -4.92 5.62 -1.54
N PHE A 63 -3.67 5.72 -1.95
CA PHE A 63 -2.54 5.85 -1.05
C PHE A 63 -1.72 7.10 -1.40
N LEU A 64 -1.15 7.73 -0.39
CA LEU A 64 -0.19 8.82 -0.55
C LEU A 64 1.21 8.28 -0.26
N LEU A 65 2.06 8.27 -1.28
CA LEU A 65 3.49 7.99 -1.18
C LEU A 65 4.23 9.30 -0.96
N ALA A 66 5.13 9.34 0.02
CA ALA A 66 5.92 10.51 0.37
C ALA A 66 7.41 10.16 0.53
N THR A 67 8.29 11.08 0.15
CA THR A 67 9.73 11.00 0.38
C THR A 67 10.14 11.87 1.57
N ARG A 68 11.31 11.59 2.16
CA ARG A 68 11.95 12.48 3.15
C ARG A 68 12.26 13.89 2.63
N THR A 69 12.35 14.05 1.31
CA THR A 69 12.59 15.35 0.65
C THR A 69 11.31 16.17 0.45
N GLY A 70 10.16 15.67 0.90
CA GLY A 70 8.87 16.36 0.82
C GLY A 70 8.13 16.17 -0.51
N LYS A 71 8.67 15.40 -1.46
CA LYS A 71 7.93 15.02 -2.66
C LYS A 71 6.87 13.99 -2.29
N ASN A 72 5.69 14.10 -2.89
CA ASN A 72 4.61 13.16 -2.66
C ASN A 72 3.84 12.88 -3.95
N GLU A 73 3.17 11.73 -3.97
CA GLU A 73 2.36 11.28 -5.08
C GLU A 73 1.18 10.44 -4.58
N ILE A 74 -0.01 10.66 -5.13
CA ILE A 74 -1.18 9.82 -4.85
C ILE A 74 -1.18 8.68 -5.86
N ILE A 75 -1.24 7.44 -5.36
CA ILE A 75 -1.38 6.22 -6.15
C ILE A 75 -2.73 5.57 -5.88
N GLU A 76 -3.39 5.05 -6.92
CA GLU A 76 -4.73 4.48 -6.81
C GLU A 76 -4.74 3.14 -6.07
N ASP A 77 -3.71 2.32 -6.30
CA ASP A 77 -3.54 1.00 -5.70
C ASP A 77 -2.06 0.67 -5.45
N LEU A 78 -1.81 -0.49 -4.86
CA LEU A 78 -0.44 -0.95 -4.53
C LEU A 78 0.33 -1.47 -5.75
N GLY A 79 -0.32 -1.77 -6.87
CA GLY A 79 0.35 -2.14 -8.12
C GLY A 79 1.18 -0.99 -8.70
N HIS A 80 0.77 0.25 -8.43
CA HIS A 80 1.48 1.46 -8.87
C HIS A 80 2.60 1.92 -7.92
N LEU A 81 2.81 1.22 -6.80
CA LEU A 81 3.72 1.67 -5.74
C LEU A 81 5.16 1.84 -6.20
N TRP A 82 5.76 0.79 -6.78
CA TRP A 82 7.18 0.79 -7.13
C TRP A 82 7.52 1.74 -8.29
N PRO A 83 6.74 1.77 -9.40
CA PRO A 83 6.94 2.77 -10.44
C PRO A 83 6.88 4.22 -9.92
N ALA A 84 5.95 4.53 -9.00
CA ALA A 84 5.87 5.84 -8.38
C ALA A 84 7.08 6.13 -7.47
N ALA A 85 7.53 5.13 -6.69
CA ALA A 85 8.70 5.22 -5.82
C ALA A 85 9.99 5.52 -6.61
N GLU A 86 10.18 4.86 -7.75
CA GLU A 86 11.31 5.10 -8.64
C GLU A 86 11.27 6.50 -9.26
N ARG A 87 10.10 6.93 -9.73
CA ARG A 87 9.91 8.30 -10.26
C ARG A 87 10.22 9.38 -9.22
N LEU A 88 9.73 9.23 -7.99
CA LEU A 88 9.93 10.22 -6.93
C LEU A 88 11.39 10.27 -6.45
N SER A 89 12.03 9.11 -6.32
CA SER A 89 13.39 8.98 -5.81
C SER A 89 14.47 9.17 -6.87
N GLY A 90 14.14 9.02 -8.16
CA GLY A 90 15.09 9.11 -9.28
C GLY A 90 16.07 7.95 -9.35
N ARG A 91 15.78 6.82 -8.69
CA ARG A 91 16.61 5.61 -8.65
C ARG A 91 15.74 4.36 -8.71
N ALA A 92 16.33 3.26 -9.16
CA ALA A 92 15.69 1.95 -9.11
C ALA A 92 15.36 1.56 -7.65
N CYS A 93 14.16 1.02 -7.45
CA CYS A 93 13.66 0.59 -6.16
C CYS A 93 13.22 -0.87 -6.26
N ASP A 94 14.16 -1.80 -6.09
CA ASP A 94 13.88 -3.23 -6.13
C ASP A 94 13.51 -3.76 -4.73
N PRO A 95 12.23 -4.10 -4.46
CA PRO A 95 11.83 -4.68 -3.18
C PRO A 95 12.30 -6.12 -2.97
N LEU A 96 12.78 -6.79 -4.03
CA LEU A 96 13.26 -8.17 -4.02
C LEU A 96 14.78 -8.27 -4.05
N ASP A 97 15.49 -7.15 -3.88
CA ASP A 97 16.95 -7.13 -3.73
C ASP A 97 17.36 -8.03 -2.54
N PRO A 98 18.20 -9.07 -2.76
CA PRO A 98 18.64 -9.96 -1.70
C PRO A 98 19.27 -9.21 -0.50
N VAL A 99 20.03 -8.15 -0.75
CA VAL A 99 20.68 -7.36 0.31
C VAL A 99 19.63 -6.62 1.15
N LEU A 100 18.53 -6.19 0.54
CA LEU A 100 17.42 -5.58 1.26
C LEU A 100 16.68 -6.63 2.10
N ILE A 101 16.43 -7.82 1.54
CA ILE A 101 15.77 -8.92 2.23
C ILE A 101 16.56 -9.32 3.48
N ASP A 102 17.87 -9.58 3.34
CA ASP A 102 18.74 -9.97 4.45
C ASP A 102 18.68 -8.96 5.60
N ARG A 103 18.77 -7.65 5.28
CA ARG A 103 18.67 -6.57 6.28
C ARG A 103 17.30 -6.54 6.99
N LEU A 104 16.22 -6.79 6.25
CA LEU A 104 14.88 -6.81 6.82
C LEU A 104 14.66 -8.03 7.73
N GLU A 105 15.30 -9.15 7.43
CA GLU A 105 15.25 -10.36 8.26
C GLU A 105 16.10 -10.20 9.53
N GLU A 106 17.33 -9.68 9.42
CA GLU A 106 18.19 -9.35 10.57
C GLU A 106 17.47 -8.44 11.58
N GLY A 107 16.81 -7.38 11.09
CA GLY A 107 16.05 -6.45 11.93
C GLY A 107 14.77 -7.02 12.56
N ARG A 108 14.32 -8.23 12.18
CA ARG A 108 13.19 -8.92 12.80
C ARG A 108 13.59 -9.85 13.94
N HIS A 109 14.86 -10.20 14.04
CA HIS A 109 15.40 -11.15 15.01
C HIS A 109 16.05 -10.49 16.24
N GLY A 110 16.11 -9.15 16.29
CA GLY A 110 16.48 -8.37 17.47
C GLY A 110 15.26 -7.77 18.16
#